data_AF-A0A0B2WZ78-F1
#
_entry.id   AF-A0A0B2WZ78-F1
#
_cell.length_a   1.000
_cell.length_b   1.000
_cell.length_c   1.000
_cell.angle_alpha   90.00
_cell.angle_beta   90.00
_cell.angle_gamma   90.00
#
_symmetry.space_group_name_H-M   'P 1'
#
loop_
_entity.id
_entity.type
_entity.pdbx_description
1 polymer ?
#
loop_
_entity_poly.entity_id
_entity_poly.type
_entity_poly.pdbx_seq_one_letter_code
_entity_poly.pdbx_strand_id
1 'polypeptide(L)'
;MRLPSESSTETSKGAIITAPDMHFQPIETSFEDAHVSHPGGGPGLDLHTSLDQLDDVFGSTPASPTEPEAPSGSHPSDMRRLEAEHTNAGYREGITAAKETSIQGGFDEGFSLGATIGLRAGQLLGMLEGIAEAVRGQSGETSGAAERLLNEARDELGTSKMFSAAFWAPDGTWNYNVTAQDGDQILFSDVAAAHPLIQKWSSIVDVQTSLWQIRASILDDASGPRLEETSIELPLNASAPTRPTQSLDW
;
A
#
# COMPACT_ATOMS: atom_id res chain seq x y z
N MET A 1 -50.78 52.60 -21.33
CA MET A 1 -50.00 53.77 -20.84
C MET A 1 -49.11 53.21 -19.72
N ARG A 2 -47.79 53.12 -19.78
CA ARG A 2 -46.76 53.52 -20.75
C ARG A 2 -45.53 52.71 -20.28
N LEU A 3 -44.85 52.00 -21.18
CA LEU A 3 -43.40 51.77 -21.03
C LEU A 3 -42.70 53.14 -21.00
N PRO A 4 -41.51 53.24 -20.38
CA PRO A 4 -40.30 53.38 -21.21
C PRO A 4 -39.08 52.66 -20.56
N SER A 5 -38.24 51.94 -21.32
CA SER A 5 -37.05 52.37 -22.10
C SER A 5 -35.75 52.09 -21.31
N GLU A 6 -34.90 51.18 -21.77
CA GLU A 6 -33.64 51.46 -22.50
C GLU A 6 -32.53 52.01 -21.58
N SER A 7 -31.49 51.21 -21.29
CA SER A 7 -30.24 51.04 -22.06
C SER A 7 -29.10 51.92 -21.52
N SER A 8 -28.07 51.27 -21.00
CA SER A 8 -26.70 51.79 -20.77
C SER A 8 -25.83 50.54 -20.60
N THR A 9 -25.17 50.02 -21.64
CA THR A 9 -23.82 50.37 -22.09
C THR A 9 -22.87 50.69 -20.95
N GLU A 10 -22.08 49.72 -20.50
CA GLU A 10 -20.69 49.98 -20.17
C GLU A 10 -19.82 48.78 -20.51
N THR A 11 -19.01 48.99 -21.55
CA THR A 11 -17.84 48.21 -21.91
C THR A 11 -16.78 48.38 -20.82
N SER A 12 -16.37 47.28 -20.19
CA SER A 12 -15.09 47.23 -19.48
C SER A 12 -14.18 46.21 -20.17
N LYS A 13 -13.26 46.74 -20.96
CA LYS A 13 -12.06 46.06 -21.45
C LYS A 13 -11.01 46.10 -20.35
N GLY A 14 -10.32 44.97 -20.15
CA GLY A 14 -9.09 44.87 -19.35
C GLY A 14 -9.18 43.68 -18.40
N ALA A 15 -8.26 42.73 -18.37
CA ALA A 15 -6.99 42.59 -19.03
C ALA A 15 -6.72 41.08 -19.21
N ILE A 16 -6.28 40.68 -20.39
CA ILE A 16 -5.65 39.38 -20.59
C ILE A 16 -4.26 39.52 -19.94
N ILE A 17 -4.10 38.95 -18.75
CA ILE A 17 -2.78 38.79 -18.15
C ILE A 17 -2.13 37.64 -18.90
N THR A 18 -1.38 38.01 -19.94
CA THR A 18 -0.35 37.18 -20.56
C THR A 18 0.66 36.80 -19.47
N ALA A 19 0.57 35.56 -19.01
CA ALA A 19 1.63 34.93 -18.24
C ALA A 19 2.85 34.69 -19.15
N PRO A 20 4.08 34.85 -18.64
CA PRO A 20 5.29 34.69 -19.43
C PRO A 20 5.42 33.25 -19.96
N ASP A 21 5.78 33.18 -21.25
CA ASP A 21 6.18 31.99 -21.99
C ASP A 21 7.33 31.28 -21.25
N MET A 22 6.97 30.28 -20.45
CA MET A 22 7.90 29.33 -19.86
C MET A 22 8.07 28.20 -20.84
N HIS A 23 9.16 28.24 -21.61
CA HIS A 23 9.62 27.14 -22.44
C HIS A 23 9.76 25.87 -21.59
N PHE A 24 8.72 25.03 -21.61
CA PHE A 24 8.80 23.65 -21.16
C PHE A 24 9.44 22.84 -22.29
N GLN A 25 10.71 22.51 -22.11
CA GLN A 25 11.36 21.44 -22.86
C GLN A 25 10.59 20.14 -22.53
N PRO A 26 10.17 19.34 -23.53
CA PRO A 26 9.70 18.00 -23.28
C PRO A 26 10.82 17.21 -22.57
N ILE A 27 10.51 16.61 -21.42
CA ILE A 27 11.39 15.58 -20.86
C ILE A 27 11.29 14.41 -21.83
N GLU A 28 12.26 14.30 -22.74
CA GLU A 28 12.46 13.08 -23.50
C GLU A 28 12.69 11.96 -22.50
N THR A 29 11.73 11.04 -22.49
CA THR A 29 11.83 9.78 -21.82
C THR A 29 12.85 8.90 -22.54
N SER A 30 14.14 9.12 -22.28
CA SER A 30 15.19 8.17 -22.65
C SER A 30 15.19 7.02 -21.65
N PHE A 31 14.24 6.10 -21.79
CA PHE A 31 14.41 4.74 -21.26
C PHE A 31 14.70 3.84 -22.45
N GLU A 32 15.96 3.72 -22.81
CA GLU A 32 16.46 2.65 -23.66
C GLU A 32 18.00 2.71 -23.61
N ASP A 33 18.59 1.91 -22.72
CA ASP A 33 19.97 1.47 -22.95
C ASP A 33 20.02 -0.07 -22.83
N ALA A 34 20.05 -0.66 -24.01
CA ALA A 34 20.88 -1.80 -24.40
C ALA A 34 20.76 -3.11 -23.60
N HIS A 35 19.71 -3.87 -23.89
CA HIS A 35 19.81 -5.34 -23.91
C HIS A 35 19.23 -5.89 -25.22
N VAL A 36 20.04 -5.86 -26.29
CA VAL A 36 19.79 -6.67 -27.48
C VAL A 36 21.00 -7.55 -27.73
N SER A 37 20.86 -8.84 -27.40
CA SER A 37 21.69 -9.89 -27.96
C SER A 37 21.31 -10.06 -29.43
N HIS A 38 22.28 -10.05 -30.33
CA HIS A 38 22.10 -10.62 -31.67
C HIS A 38 23.28 -11.51 -32.06
N PRO A 39 23.01 -12.72 -32.62
CA PRO A 39 24.01 -13.68 -33.04
C PRO A 39 24.37 -13.53 -34.52
N GLY A 40 25.61 -13.88 -34.88
CA GLY A 40 25.94 -14.50 -36.17
C GLY A 40 26.94 -13.78 -37.10
N GLY A 41 28.02 -14.52 -37.44
CA GLY A 41 28.63 -14.52 -38.78
C GLY A 41 30.06 -13.97 -38.93
N GLY A 42 31.07 -14.84 -39.03
CA GLY A 42 32.53 -14.54 -39.19
C GLY A 42 32.98 -14.10 -40.61
N PRO A 43 34.25 -14.32 -41.07
CA PRO A 43 35.35 -15.12 -40.51
C PRO A 43 36.77 -14.45 -40.45
N GLY A 44 37.64 -15.01 -39.59
CA GLY A 44 39.10 -15.15 -39.82
C GLY A 44 40.00 -13.92 -39.64
N LEU A 45 40.74 -13.86 -38.52
CA LEU A 45 42.16 -14.24 -38.45
C LEU A 45 42.79 -13.75 -37.12
N ASP A 46 43.63 -14.62 -36.57
CA ASP A 46 44.77 -14.36 -35.70
C ASP A 46 44.53 -14.03 -34.22
N LEU A 47 44.35 -15.16 -33.51
CA LEU A 47 44.76 -15.46 -32.15
C LEU A 47 46.17 -14.89 -31.83
N HIS A 48 46.34 -14.54 -30.55
CA HIS A 48 47.55 -14.14 -29.81
C HIS A 48 47.64 -12.65 -29.48
N THR A 49 47.85 -12.38 -28.18
CA THR A 49 48.31 -11.11 -27.56
C THR A 49 47.31 -10.22 -26.79
N SER A 50 46.14 -10.71 -26.36
CA SER A 50 45.35 -9.92 -25.38
C SER A 50 44.70 -10.70 -24.23
N LEU A 51 44.99 -12.00 -24.09
CA LEU A 51 44.60 -12.79 -22.92
C LEU A 51 45.75 -13.03 -21.93
N ASP A 52 46.99 -12.66 -22.28
CA ASP A 52 48.20 -12.89 -21.47
C ASP A 52 48.47 -11.78 -20.43
N GLN A 53 47.58 -10.79 -20.31
CA GLN A 53 47.75 -9.67 -19.38
C GLN A 53 46.81 -9.74 -18.16
N LEU A 54 46.01 -10.80 -18.06
CA LEU A 54 45.11 -11.06 -16.94
C LEU A 54 45.45 -12.35 -16.18
N ASP A 55 46.58 -12.99 -16.50
CA ASP A 55 47.05 -14.25 -15.91
C ASP A 55 48.47 -14.13 -15.32
N ASP A 56 48.72 -13.05 -14.55
CA ASP A 56 49.95 -12.92 -13.77
C ASP A 56 49.67 -12.33 -12.38
N VAL A 57 49.01 -13.14 -11.53
CA VAL A 57 48.86 -12.86 -10.09
C VAL A 57 49.41 -14.00 -9.23
N PHE A 58 49.75 -15.15 -9.82
CA PHE A 58 50.18 -16.35 -9.09
C PHE A 58 51.59 -16.86 -9.45
N GLY A 59 52.43 -16.04 -10.10
CA GLY A 59 53.69 -16.49 -10.70
C GLY A 59 54.96 -15.76 -10.25
N SER A 60 55.25 -15.62 -8.95
CA SER A 60 56.63 -15.34 -8.51
C SER A 60 56.90 -15.80 -7.07
N THR A 61 57.38 -17.04 -6.93
CA THR A 61 58.08 -17.51 -5.74
C THR A 61 59.60 -17.50 -5.99
N PRO A 62 60.42 -16.83 -5.15
CA PRO A 62 61.80 -17.25 -4.96
C PRO A 62 61.88 -18.21 -3.75
N ALA A 63 62.57 -19.34 -3.99
CA ALA A 63 63.11 -20.37 -3.10
C ALA A 63 62.84 -20.34 -1.57
N SER A 64 62.38 -21.48 -1.04
CA SER A 64 62.21 -21.91 0.38
C SER A 64 63.51 -21.92 1.22
N PRO A 65 63.51 -22.35 2.52
CA PRO A 65 62.58 -22.24 3.67
C PRO A 65 63.28 -21.66 4.94
N THR A 66 62.55 -21.30 6.02
CA THR A 66 62.90 -21.45 7.47
C THR A 66 62.07 -20.47 8.35
N GLU A 67 61.09 -21.03 9.09
CA GLU A 67 60.58 -20.68 10.46
C GLU A 67 60.17 -19.22 10.83
N PRO A 68 59.32 -18.99 11.84
CA PRO A 68 58.19 -19.74 12.37
C PRO A 68 56.87 -18.92 12.30
N GLU A 69 55.78 -19.59 12.61
CA GLU A 69 54.43 -19.09 12.92
C GLU A 69 54.44 -17.74 13.69
N ALA A 70 53.86 -16.69 13.11
CA ALA A 70 53.55 -15.43 13.79
C ALA A 70 52.03 -15.24 13.81
N PRO A 71 51.41 -15.01 14.99
CA PRO A 71 49.96 -14.93 15.10
C PRO A 71 49.45 -13.64 14.47
N SER A 72 48.39 -13.78 13.66
CA SER A 72 47.29 -12.84 13.49
C SER A 72 47.57 -11.38 13.90
N GLY A 73 48.19 -10.61 13.02
CA GLY A 73 48.43 -9.18 13.21
C GLY A 73 47.61 -8.36 12.23
N SER A 74 46.51 -7.77 12.70
CA SER A 74 45.75 -6.74 11.98
C SER A 74 46.71 -5.64 11.53
N HIS A 75 46.97 -5.54 10.22
CA HIS A 75 47.71 -4.39 9.70
C HIS A 75 46.83 -3.14 9.89
N PRO A 76 47.40 -1.96 10.23
CA PRO A 76 46.63 -0.73 10.44
C PRO A 76 45.78 -0.30 9.21
N SER A 77 46.09 -0.83 8.02
CA SER A 77 45.26 -0.71 6.82
C SER A 77 43.99 -1.57 6.84
N ASP A 78 44.02 -2.74 7.49
CA ASP A 78 42.87 -3.63 7.60
C ASP A 78 41.80 -3.08 8.52
N MET A 79 42.19 -2.34 9.58
CA MET A 79 41.22 -1.63 10.42
C MET A 79 40.41 -0.62 9.61
N ARG A 80 41.08 0.19 8.77
CA ARG A 80 40.40 1.17 7.90
C ARG A 80 39.52 0.50 6.85
N ARG A 81 39.99 -0.61 6.28
CA ARG A 81 39.20 -1.41 5.33
C ARG A 81 37.95 -1.98 6.01
N LEU A 82 38.10 -2.57 7.18
CA LEU A 82 37.00 -3.14 7.95
C LEU A 82 35.99 -2.08 8.41
N GLU A 83 36.45 -0.89 8.83
CA GLU A 83 35.59 0.25 9.15
C GLU A 83 34.77 0.69 7.93
N ALA A 84 35.40 0.78 6.75
CA ALA A 84 34.72 1.13 5.51
C ALA A 84 33.70 0.05 5.10
N GLU A 85 34.07 -1.23 5.22
CA GLU A 85 33.17 -2.36 4.97
C GLU A 85 31.96 -2.34 5.92
N HIS A 86 32.18 -2.15 7.22
CA HIS A 86 31.12 -2.08 8.21
C HIS A 86 30.23 -0.84 8.04
N THR A 87 30.82 0.32 7.73
CA THR A 87 30.06 1.55 7.49
C THR A 87 29.19 1.41 6.25
N ASN A 88 29.73 0.85 5.17
CA ASN A 88 28.97 0.66 3.93
C ASN A 88 27.90 -0.43 4.09
N ALA A 89 28.22 -1.53 4.78
CA ALA A 89 27.25 -2.57 5.13
C ALA A 89 26.12 -1.99 6.00
N GLY A 90 26.45 -1.27 7.07
CA GLY A 90 25.48 -0.64 7.96
C GLY A 90 24.62 0.43 7.27
N TYR A 91 25.18 1.20 6.34
CA TYR A 91 24.40 2.15 5.53
C TYR A 91 23.41 1.42 4.60
N ARG A 92 23.84 0.34 3.93
CA ARG A 92 22.97 -0.47 3.08
C ARG A 92 21.87 -1.15 3.89
N GLU A 93 22.21 -1.72 5.05
CA GLU A 93 21.26 -2.31 5.97
C GLU A 93 20.26 -1.27 6.47
N GLY A 94 20.72 -0.08 6.87
CA GLY A 94 19.86 1.01 7.33
C GLY A 94 18.86 1.49 6.27
N ILE A 95 19.30 1.67 5.02
CA ILE A 95 18.41 2.02 3.90
C ILE A 95 17.38 0.91 3.65
N THR A 96 17.81 -0.35 3.73
CA THR A 96 16.93 -1.50 3.49
C THR A 96 15.88 -1.62 4.58
N ALA A 97 16.28 -1.55 5.84
CA ALA A 97 15.39 -1.59 6.99
C ALA A 97 14.39 -0.41 7.01
N ALA A 98 14.84 0.79 6.64
CA ALA A 98 13.97 1.96 6.55
C ALA A 98 12.90 1.80 5.46
N LYS A 99 13.27 1.24 4.29
CA LYS A 99 12.33 0.96 3.20
C LYS A 99 11.31 -0.11 3.59
N GLU A 100 11.77 -1.19 4.22
CA GLU A 100 10.89 -2.28 4.65
C GLU A 100 9.88 -1.78 5.69
N THR A 101 10.35 -1.07 6.72
CA THR A 101 9.48 -0.52 7.77
C THR A 101 8.41 0.40 7.21
N SER A 102 8.76 1.29 6.25
CA SER A 102 7.80 2.21 5.65
C SER A 102 6.74 1.52 4.80
N ILE A 103 7.09 0.41 4.11
CA ILE A 103 6.15 -0.31 3.25
C ILE A 103 5.18 -1.16 4.09
N GLN A 104 5.69 -1.83 5.13
CA GLN A 104 4.85 -2.65 6.01
C GLN A 104 3.83 -1.81 6.78
N GLY A 105 4.24 -0.66 7.32
CA GLY A 105 3.31 0.24 8.03
C GLY A 105 2.13 0.68 7.16
N GLY A 106 2.40 1.09 5.91
CA GLY A 106 1.33 1.47 4.97
C GLY A 106 0.44 0.29 4.57
N PHE A 107 1.01 -0.91 4.43
CA PHE A 107 0.23 -2.12 4.16
C PHE A 107 -0.69 -2.48 5.32
N ASP A 108 -0.20 -2.47 6.56
CA ASP A 108 -0.97 -2.85 7.75
C ASP A 108 -2.15 -1.89 7.99
N GLU A 109 -1.93 -0.59 7.80
CA GLU A 109 -2.97 0.44 7.87
C GLU A 109 -4.03 0.24 6.78
N GLY A 110 -3.58 0.08 5.52
CA GLY A 110 -4.47 -0.12 4.38
C GLY A 110 -5.25 -1.44 4.47
N PHE A 111 -4.62 -2.51 4.93
CA PHE A 111 -5.24 -3.82 5.13
C PHE A 111 -6.32 -3.75 6.22
N SER A 112 -6.02 -3.13 7.35
CA SER A 112 -6.97 -2.99 8.47
C SER A 112 -8.20 -2.17 8.08
N LEU A 113 -7.97 -1.05 7.37
CA LEU A 113 -9.05 -0.21 6.84
C LEU A 113 -9.89 -0.94 5.78
N GLY A 114 -9.23 -1.59 4.82
CA GLY A 114 -9.87 -2.39 3.78
C GLY A 114 -10.70 -3.54 4.36
N ALA A 115 -10.19 -4.23 5.38
CA ALA A 115 -10.92 -5.28 6.09
C ALA A 115 -12.17 -4.75 6.79
N THR A 116 -12.08 -3.56 7.41
CA THR A 116 -13.22 -2.92 8.09
C THR A 116 -14.32 -2.54 7.10
N ILE A 117 -13.94 -1.99 5.95
CA ILE A 117 -14.86 -1.64 4.85
C ILE A 117 -15.47 -2.90 4.23
N GLY A 118 -14.64 -3.90 3.93
CA GLY A 118 -15.06 -5.16 3.35
C GLY A 118 -16.02 -5.93 4.26
N LEU A 119 -15.79 -5.92 5.58
CA LEU A 119 -16.70 -6.50 6.56
C LEU A 119 -18.09 -5.86 6.50
N ARG A 120 -18.16 -4.52 6.52
CA ARG A 120 -19.45 -3.81 6.42
C ARG A 120 -20.15 -4.08 5.10
N ALA A 121 -19.43 -4.03 3.98
CA ALA A 121 -20.00 -4.35 2.67
C ALA A 121 -20.52 -5.80 2.62
N GLY A 122 -19.76 -6.75 3.17
CA GLY A 122 -20.15 -8.16 3.26
C GLY A 122 -21.40 -8.37 4.12
N GLN A 123 -21.53 -7.67 5.25
CA GLN A 123 -22.73 -7.71 6.08
C GLN A 123 -23.97 -7.19 5.32
N LEU A 124 -23.85 -6.07 4.61
CA LEU A 124 -24.94 -5.51 3.80
C LEU A 124 -25.36 -6.47 2.68
N LEU A 125 -24.39 -7.03 1.95
CA LEU A 125 -24.65 -8.02 0.91
C LEU A 125 -25.29 -9.28 1.49
N GLY A 126 -24.76 -9.81 2.58
CA GLY A 126 -25.30 -11.01 3.25
C GLY A 126 -26.75 -10.83 3.72
N MET A 127 -27.10 -9.65 4.23
CA MET A 127 -28.48 -9.32 4.58
C MET A 127 -29.39 -9.32 3.36
N LEU A 128 -28.98 -8.67 2.26
CA LEU A 128 -29.76 -8.64 1.02
C LEU A 128 -29.89 -10.03 0.38
N GLU A 129 -28.85 -10.86 0.44
CA GLU A 129 -28.87 -12.24 0.00
C GLU A 129 -29.85 -13.08 0.82
N GLY A 130 -29.82 -12.93 2.15
CA GLY A 130 -30.77 -13.59 3.05
C GLY A 130 -32.23 -13.18 2.77
N ILE A 131 -32.48 -11.89 2.52
CA ILE A 131 -33.80 -11.39 2.13
C ILE A 131 -34.22 -11.99 0.80
N ALA A 132 -33.38 -11.92 -0.24
CA ALA A 132 -33.69 -12.44 -1.57
C ALA A 132 -34.01 -13.95 -1.54
N GLU A 133 -33.27 -14.72 -0.75
CA GLU A 133 -33.53 -16.15 -0.58
C GLU A 133 -34.85 -16.40 0.17
N ALA A 134 -35.12 -15.65 1.24
CA ALA A 134 -36.35 -15.79 2.02
C ALA A 134 -37.62 -15.47 1.22
N VAL A 135 -37.54 -14.56 0.24
CA VAL A 135 -38.68 -14.16 -0.59
C VAL A 135 -38.79 -14.93 -1.92
N ARG A 136 -37.86 -15.84 -2.23
CA ARG A 136 -37.81 -16.61 -3.48
C ARG A 136 -39.11 -17.39 -3.78
N GLY A 137 -39.80 -17.85 -2.73
CA GLY A 137 -41.07 -18.57 -2.83
C GLY A 137 -42.33 -17.70 -2.87
N GLN A 138 -42.19 -16.37 -2.78
CA GLN A 138 -43.32 -15.43 -2.80
C GLN A 138 -43.69 -15.05 -4.25
N SER A 139 -44.48 -13.98 -4.43
CA SER A 139 -44.83 -13.50 -5.76
C SER A 139 -43.57 -13.25 -6.60
N GLY A 140 -43.62 -13.57 -7.90
CA GLY A 140 -42.48 -13.36 -8.80
C GLY A 140 -42.05 -11.89 -8.90
N GLU A 141 -42.94 -10.95 -8.61
CA GLU A 141 -42.63 -9.53 -8.54
C GLU A 141 -41.76 -9.19 -7.31
N THR A 142 -42.13 -9.72 -6.13
CA THR A 142 -41.35 -9.54 -4.89
C THR A 142 -39.97 -10.19 -5.00
N SER A 143 -39.92 -11.44 -5.48
CA SER A 143 -38.65 -12.14 -5.71
C SER A 143 -37.78 -11.42 -6.72
N GLY A 144 -38.36 -10.99 -7.86
CA GLY A 144 -37.63 -10.26 -8.88
C GLY A 144 -37.12 -8.90 -8.41
N ALA A 145 -37.88 -8.19 -7.57
CA ALA A 145 -37.44 -6.93 -6.98
C ALA A 145 -36.25 -7.13 -6.02
N ALA A 146 -36.30 -8.15 -5.17
CA ALA A 146 -35.20 -8.47 -4.24
C ALA A 146 -33.93 -8.90 -4.98
N GLU A 147 -34.04 -9.72 -6.02
CA GLU A 147 -32.88 -10.12 -6.84
C GLU A 147 -32.26 -8.94 -7.59
N ARG A 148 -33.07 -8.00 -8.10
CA ARG A 148 -32.56 -6.76 -8.72
C ARG A 148 -31.80 -5.91 -7.72
N LEU A 149 -32.36 -5.72 -6.52
CA LEU A 149 -31.73 -4.94 -5.46
C LEU A 149 -30.38 -5.55 -5.05
N LEU A 150 -30.32 -6.88 -4.92
CA LEU A 150 -29.09 -7.60 -4.63
C LEU A 150 -28.04 -7.43 -5.75
N ASN A 151 -28.44 -7.51 -7.02
CA ASN A 151 -27.51 -7.35 -8.13
C ASN A 151 -26.97 -5.92 -8.22
N GLU A 152 -27.80 -4.91 -7.97
CA GLU A 152 -27.34 -3.51 -7.88
C GLU A 152 -26.36 -3.33 -6.71
N ALA A 153 -26.65 -3.93 -5.55
CA ALA A 153 -25.75 -3.90 -4.40
C ALA A 153 -24.39 -4.54 -4.69
N ARG A 154 -24.36 -5.69 -5.38
CA ARG A 154 -23.11 -6.37 -5.76
C ARG A 154 -22.27 -5.54 -6.73
N ASP A 155 -22.93 -4.84 -7.65
CA ASP A 155 -22.24 -3.97 -8.62
C ASP A 155 -21.71 -2.69 -7.95
N GLU A 156 -22.47 -2.09 -7.04
CA GLU A 156 -22.05 -0.88 -6.31
C GLU A 156 -21.03 -1.12 -5.19
N LEU A 157 -21.24 -2.15 -4.37
CA LEU A 157 -20.34 -2.55 -3.28
C LEU A 157 -19.17 -3.43 -3.77
N GLY A 158 -18.98 -3.54 -5.09
CA GLY A 158 -17.83 -4.21 -5.66
C GLY A 158 -16.53 -3.43 -5.41
N THR A 159 -15.41 -4.16 -5.27
CA THR A 159 -14.08 -3.61 -4.99
C THR A 159 -13.70 -2.47 -5.94
N SER A 160 -14.03 -2.61 -7.24
CA SER A 160 -13.72 -1.61 -8.27
C SER A 160 -14.38 -0.25 -8.03
N LYS A 161 -15.58 -0.21 -7.43
CA LYS A 161 -16.32 1.03 -7.18
C LYS A 161 -16.07 1.59 -5.78
N MET A 162 -16.00 0.70 -4.78
CA MET A 162 -15.70 1.09 -3.40
C MET A 162 -14.30 1.70 -3.24
N PHE A 163 -13.30 1.14 -3.91
CA PHE A 163 -11.92 1.64 -3.88
C PHE A 163 -11.57 2.49 -5.11
N SER A 164 -12.58 3.13 -5.72
CA SER A 164 -12.37 4.00 -6.86
C SER A 164 -11.71 5.33 -6.45
N ALA A 165 -11.04 5.96 -7.41
CA ALA A 165 -10.41 7.28 -7.22
C ALA A 165 -11.40 8.41 -6.87
N ALA A 166 -12.72 8.15 -6.97
CA ALA A 166 -13.74 9.08 -6.52
C ALA A 166 -13.76 9.22 -4.98
N PHE A 167 -13.45 8.13 -4.26
CA PHE A 167 -13.48 8.10 -2.79
C PHE A 167 -12.09 8.08 -2.17
N TRP A 168 -11.06 7.69 -2.94
CA TRP A 168 -9.69 7.53 -2.47
C TRP A 168 -8.71 8.34 -3.31
N ALA A 169 -7.77 8.99 -2.64
CA ALA A 169 -6.63 9.64 -3.27
C ALA A 169 -5.48 8.63 -3.50
N PRO A 170 -4.53 8.93 -4.42
CA PRO A 170 -3.40 8.03 -4.73
C PRO A 170 -2.47 7.75 -3.55
N ASP A 171 -2.52 8.58 -2.50
CA ASP A 171 -1.75 8.44 -1.27
C ASP A 171 -2.43 7.55 -0.21
N GLY A 172 -3.61 7.00 -0.51
CA GLY A 172 -4.38 6.15 0.41
C GLY A 172 -5.31 6.92 1.35
N THR A 173 -5.38 8.25 1.24
CA THR A 173 -6.32 9.06 2.02
C THR A 173 -7.72 9.07 1.39
N TRP A 174 -8.75 9.29 2.21
CA TRP A 174 -10.15 9.33 1.75
C TRP A 174 -10.59 10.76 1.40
N ASN A 175 -11.45 10.89 0.38
CA ASN A 175 -11.92 12.18 -0.15
C ASN A 175 -13.30 12.63 0.38
N TYR A 176 -13.85 11.94 1.37
CA TYR A 176 -15.17 12.23 1.95
C TYR A 176 -15.07 12.65 3.42
N ASN A 177 -16.08 13.36 3.92
CA ASN A 177 -16.08 13.86 5.28
C ASN A 177 -16.39 12.74 6.29
N VAL A 178 -15.50 12.55 7.27
CA VAL A 178 -15.66 11.57 8.35
C VAL A 178 -15.68 12.31 9.68
N THR A 179 -16.69 12.02 10.50
CA THR A 179 -16.80 12.53 11.86
C THR A 179 -16.55 11.38 12.83
N ALA A 180 -15.70 11.60 13.84
CA ALA A 180 -15.52 10.63 14.92
C ALA A 180 -16.85 10.41 15.65
N GLN A 181 -17.29 9.16 15.74
CA GLN A 181 -18.56 8.82 16.40
C GLN A 181 -18.36 8.70 17.91
N ASP A 182 -17.24 8.10 18.33
CA ASP A 182 -16.88 7.87 19.73
C ASP A 182 -15.49 8.46 20.04
N GLY A 183 -15.46 9.74 20.46
CA GLY A 183 -14.25 10.42 20.93
C GLY A 183 -13.70 11.50 19.99
N ASP A 184 -12.44 11.89 20.22
CA ASP A 184 -11.76 12.95 19.46
C ASP A 184 -10.93 12.40 18.27
N GLN A 185 -10.76 11.07 18.18
CA GLN A 185 -9.99 10.41 17.13
C GLN A 185 -10.91 9.65 16.17
N ILE A 186 -10.66 9.81 14.87
CA ILE A 186 -11.37 9.08 13.82
C ILE A 186 -10.85 7.65 13.78
N LEU A 187 -11.73 6.68 13.99
CA LEU A 187 -11.41 5.26 13.88
C LEU A 187 -11.66 4.75 12.44
N PHE A 188 -11.02 3.64 12.05
CA PHE A 188 -11.31 2.99 10.76
C PHE A 188 -12.76 2.54 10.63
N SER A 189 -13.42 2.22 11.75
CA SER A 189 -14.84 1.93 11.81
C SER A 189 -15.71 3.10 11.36
N ASP A 190 -15.29 4.33 11.68
CA ASP A 190 -15.99 5.58 11.38
C ASP A 190 -15.79 5.94 9.91
N VAL A 191 -14.56 5.78 9.40
CA VAL A 191 -14.24 5.95 7.97
C VAL A 191 -15.09 4.99 7.13
N ALA A 192 -15.15 3.71 7.52
CA ALA A 192 -15.98 2.73 6.84
C ALA A 192 -17.48 3.05 6.92
N ALA A 193 -17.98 3.54 8.07
CA ALA A 193 -19.37 3.96 8.21
C ALA A 193 -19.71 5.22 7.39
N ALA A 194 -18.75 6.11 7.22
CA ALA A 194 -18.90 7.35 6.47
C ALA A 194 -18.77 7.17 4.95
N HIS A 195 -18.35 5.99 4.48
CA HIS A 195 -18.21 5.73 3.05
C HIS A 195 -19.56 5.91 2.32
N PRO A 196 -19.65 6.75 1.27
CA PRO A 196 -20.94 7.13 0.67
C PRO A 196 -21.79 5.95 0.17
N LEU A 197 -21.15 4.95 -0.45
CA LEU A 197 -21.85 3.73 -0.87
C LEU A 197 -22.31 2.88 0.31
N ILE A 198 -21.52 2.78 1.39
CA ILE A 198 -21.92 2.04 2.59
C ILE A 198 -23.12 2.73 3.23
N GLN A 199 -23.13 4.06 3.33
CA GLN A 199 -24.27 4.81 3.87
C GLN A 199 -25.54 4.63 3.04
N LYS A 200 -25.43 4.73 1.71
CA LYS A 200 -26.54 4.48 0.78
C LYS A 200 -27.13 3.10 1.03
N TRP A 201 -26.30 2.07 1.00
CA TRP A 201 -26.77 0.68 1.12
C TRP A 201 -27.21 0.33 2.54
N SER A 202 -26.60 0.88 3.58
CA SER A 202 -27.08 0.76 4.96
C SER A 202 -28.52 1.27 5.06
N SER A 203 -28.80 2.46 4.54
CA SER A 203 -30.15 3.03 4.56
C SER A 203 -31.18 2.16 3.83
N ILE A 204 -30.79 1.58 2.69
CA ILE A 204 -31.65 0.67 1.92
C ILE A 204 -31.91 -0.62 2.69
N VAL A 205 -30.85 -1.20 3.28
CA VAL A 205 -30.94 -2.44 4.07
C VAL A 205 -31.76 -2.22 5.33
N ASP A 206 -31.64 -1.08 6.01
CA ASP A 206 -32.44 -0.74 7.20
C ASP A 206 -33.94 -0.70 6.87
N VAL A 207 -34.30 -0.14 5.71
CA VAL A 207 -35.68 -0.14 5.21
C VAL A 207 -36.16 -1.56 4.94
N GLN A 208 -35.35 -2.41 4.28
CA GLN A 208 -35.72 -3.80 4.03
C GLN A 208 -35.84 -4.62 5.32
N THR A 209 -34.89 -4.47 6.24
CA THR A 209 -34.87 -5.13 7.54
C THR A 209 -36.12 -4.78 8.34
N SER A 210 -36.52 -3.51 8.31
CA SER A 210 -37.77 -3.03 8.93
C SER A 210 -39.02 -3.61 8.24
N LEU A 211 -39.02 -3.66 6.90
CA LEU A 211 -40.13 -4.23 6.13
C LEU A 211 -40.36 -5.71 6.45
N TRP A 212 -39.27 -6.48 6.53
CA TRP A 212 -39.31 -7.92 6.77
C TRP A 212 -39.23 -8.30 8.25
N GLN A 213 -39.20 -7.30 9.15
CA GLN A 213 -39.11 -7.47 10.61
C GLN A 213 -37.93 -8.39 11.03
N ILE A 214 -36.81 -8.26 10.32
CA ILE A 214 -35.60 -9.05 10.60
C ILE A 214 -34.98 -8.54 11.90
N ARG A 215 -34.72 -9.45 12.84
CA ARG A 215 -34.02 -9.12 14.09
C ARG A 215 -32.51 -9.19 13.87
N ALA A 216 -31.91 -8.04 13.59
CA ALA A 216 -30.46 -7.92 13.41
C ALA A 216 -29.66 -8.37 14.64
N SER A 217 -30.20 -8.18 15.85
CA SER A 217 -29.53 -8.57 17.11
C SER A 217 -29.22 -10.07 17.25
N ILE A 218 -29.89 -10.94 16.48
CA ILE A 218 -29.59 -12.38 16.45
C ILE A 218 -28.29 -12.65 15.71
N LEU A 219 -27.94 -11.82 14.72
CA LEU A 219 -26.71 -11.98 13.94
C LEU A 219 -25.47 -11.47 14.68
N ASP A 220 -25.63 -10.48 15.56
CA ASP A 220 -24.50 -9.92 16.32
C ASP A 220 -23.94 -10.90 17.37
N ASP A 221 -24.80 -11.76 17.95
CA ASP A 221 -24.42 -12.78 18.94
C ASP A 221 -23.65 -13.97 18.31
N ALA A 222 -23.71 -14.10 16.98
CA ALA A 222 -22.98 -15.11 16.21
C ALA A 222 -21.57 -14.66 15.79
N SER A 223 -21.16 -13.44 16.15
CA SER A 223 -19.75 -13.08 16.25
C SER A 223 -19.15 -13.86 17.42
N GLY A 224 -19.00 -15.19 17.23
CA GLY A 224 -18.27 -16.07 18.13
C GLY A 224 -16.90 -15.46 18.44
N PRO A 225 -16.26 -15.84 19.56
CA PRO A 225 -15.09 -15.17 20.08
C PRO A 225 -14.15 -14.92 18.91
N ARG A 226 -14.04 -13.63 18.53
CA ARG A 226 -13.01 -13.10 17.63
C ARG A 226 -11.80 -13.94 17.96
N LEU A 227 -11.29 -14.71 16.98
CA LEU A 227 -10.12 -15.57 17.19
C LEU A 227 -9.19 -14.73 18.05
N GLU A 228 -9.13 -15.09 19.34
CA GLU A 228 -8.14 -14.60 20.28
C GLU A 228 -6.90 -14.61 19.42
N GLU A 229 -6.24 -13.45 19.28
CA GLU A 229 -4.94 -13.35 18.66
C GLU A 229 -4.24 -14.63 19.07
N THR A 230 -4.13 -15.59 18.14
CA THR A 230 -3.39 -16.79 18.43
C THR A 230 -2.02 -16.21 18.51
N SER A 231 -1.63 -15.88 19.75
CA SER A 231 -0.30 -15.62 20.18
C SER A 231 0.44 -16.76 19.55
N ILE A 232 1.07 -16.47 18.41
CA ILE A 232 1.88 -17.44 17.71
C ILE A 232 2.89 -17.80 18.78
N GLU A 233 2.72 -19.00 19.32
CA GLU A 233 3.52 -19.53 20.40
C GLU A 233 4.92 -19.68 19.79
N LEU A 234 5.70 -18.60 19.89
CA LEU A 234 7.11 -18.60 19.60
C LEU A 234 7.70 -19.67 20.53
N PRO A 235 8.35 -20.71 19.99
CA PRO A 235 8.83 -21.80 20.82
C PRO A 235 9.80 -21.24 21.87
N LEU A 236 9.44 -21.50 23.14
CA LEU A 236 10.24 -21.25 24.32
C LEU A 236 11.58 -22.00 24.20
N ASN A 237 12.65 -21.33 23.77
CA ASN A 237 13.95 -21.30 24.46
C ASN A 237 15.04 -20.60 23.63
N ALA A 238 15.53 -19.45 24.12
CA ALA A 238 16.92 -19.27 24.56
C ALA A 238 17.19 -17.78 24.88
N SER A 239 17.20 -17.46 26.17
CA SER A 239 17.91 -16.36 26.85
C SER A 239 18.05 -15.00 26.15
N ALA A 240 17.21 -14.05 26.55
CA ALA A 240 17.60 -12.64 26.57
C ALA A 240 18.36 -12.35 27.89
N PRO A 241 19.51 -11.67 27.87
CA PRO A 241 20.20 -11.27 29.10
C PRO A 241 19.39 -10.18 29.83
N THR A 242 19.09 -10.44 31.09
CA THR A 242 18.58 -9.45 32.05
C THR A 242 19.50 -8.24 32.08
N ARG A 243 18.96 -7.07 31.71
CA ARG A 243 19.61 -5.77 31.88
C ARG A 243 19.59 -5.41 33.37
N PRO A 244 20.71 -5.33 34.08
CA PRO A 244 20.70 -4.79 35.44
C PRO A 244 20.48 -3.28 35.37
N THR A 245 19.39 -2.81 35.98
CA THR A 245 19.26 -1.41 36.39
C THR A 245 20.26 -1.15 37.49
N GLN A 246 21.43 -0.62 37.12
CA GLN A 246 22.31 0.06 38.06
C GLN A 246 22.49 1.49 37.57
N SER A 247 21.89 2.42 38.33
CA SER A 247 22.27 3.83 38.31
C SER A 247 23.73 3.93 38.75
N LEU A 248 24.57 4.53 37.91
CA LEU A 248 25.92 4.91 38.29
C LEU A 248 25.93 6.43 38.49
N ASP A 249 25.88 6.84 39.75
CA ASP A 249 26.44 8.11 40.19
C ASP A 249 27.96 8.06 39.92
N TRP A 250 28.43 9.01 39.11
CA TRP A 250 29.71 9.69 39.30
C TRP A 250 29.65 11.07 38.64
#